data_AF-A0A7V2LUM4-F1
#
_entry.id   AF-A0A7V2LUM4-F1
#
_cell.length_a   1.000
_cell.length_b   1.000
_cell.length_c   1.000
_cell.angle_alpha   90.00
_cell.angle_beta   90.00
_cell.angle_gamma   90.00
#
_symmetry.space_group_name_H-M   'P 1'
#
loop_
_entity.id
_entity.type
_entity.pdbx_description
1 polymer ?
#
loop_
_entity_poly.entity_id
_entity_poly.type
_entity_poly.pdbx_seq_one_letter_code
_entity_poly.pdbx_strand_id
1 'polypeptide(L)'
;MAAFVAGGVGWTHLARRGLWALQRPWLPNRLLAVTRRVFRREPRWLRQWGRWTRMGEVDRAFWELQVWLRLLGAAPALGEGPGERAERLARLLPLARDAVGVVVQAYVRLHFAPPDKVVVPLEPVRRARRQIRRTAWRALRQRWRRGR
;
A
#
# COMPACT_ATOMS: atom_id res chain seq x y z
N MET A 1 41.19 -2.68 1.22
CA MET A 1 39.87 -2.52 1.88
C MET A 1 38.79 -2.34 0.81
N ALA A 2 38.20 -3.43 0.32
CA ALA A 2 37.12 -3.40 -0.65
C ALA A 2 35.79 -3.67 0.05
N ALA A 3 34.89 -2.67 0.07
CA ALA A 3 33.54 -2.81 0.59
C ALA A 3 32.62 -3.28 -0.54
N PHE A 4 32.18 -4.52 -0.42
CA PHE A 4 31.17 -5.17 -1.26
C PHE A 4 29.79 -4.57 -0.94
N VAL A 5 29.26 -3.69 -1.79
CA VAL A 5 27.85 -3.23 -1.72
C VAL A 5 26.99 -4.23 -2.50
N ALA A 6 26.59 -5.31 -1.81
CA ALA A 6 25.59 -6.25 -2.30
C ALA A 6 24.28 -6.05 -1.52
N GLY A 7 23.15 -5.92 -2.21
CA GLY A 7 21.84 -6.10 -1.56
C GLY A 7 20.60 -5.46 -2.17
N GLY A 8 20.61 -4.99 -3.42
CA GLY A 8 19.42 -4.41 -4.08
C GLY A 8 18.35 -5.42 -4.56
N VAL A 9 18.51 -6.73 -4.34
CA VAL A 9 17.78 -7.79 -5.09
C VAL A 9 16.78 -8.58 -4.22
N GLY A 10 16.47 -8.14 -2.99
CA GLY A 10 15.56 -8.85 -2.08
C GLY A 10 14.06 -8.53 -2.22
N TRP A 11 13.69 -7.43 -2.86
CA TRP A 11 12.32 -6.86 -2.75
C TRP A 11 11.36 -7.23 -3.90
N THR A 12 11.86 -7.56 -5.08
CA THR A 12 11.02 -7.83 -6.26
C THR A 12 10.25 -9.16 -6.14
N HIS A 13 10.84 -10.18 -5.50
CA HIS A 13 10.17 -11.45 -5.25
C HIS A 13 9.11 -11.37 -4.12
N LEU A 14 9.38 -10.57 -3.08
CA LEU A 14 8.45 -10.37 -1.97
C LEU A 14 7.27 -9.48 -2.36
N ALA A 15 7.48 -8.45 -3.19
CA ALA A 15 6.40 -7.62 -3.73
C ALA A 15 5.43 -8.49 -4.56
N ARG A 16 5.95 -9.39 -5.40
CA ARG A 16 5.14 -10.22 -6.29
C ARG A 16 4.32 -11.29 -5.54
N ARG A 17 4.80 -11.82 -4.40
CA ARG A 17 4.03 -12.76 -3.56
C ARG A 17 3.11 -12.08 -2.52
N GLY A 18 3.52 -10.94 -1.97
CA GLY A 18 2.70 -10.15 -1.04
C GLY A 18 1.47 -9.50 -1.69
N LEU A 19 1.52 -9.19 -2.99
CA LEU A 19 0.39 -8.60 -3.73
C LEU A 19 -0.79 -9.57 -3.93
N TRP A 20 -0.55 -10.89 -4.07
CA TRP A 20 -1.61 -11.91 -4.13
C TRP A 20 -2.38 -12.03 -2.81
N ALA A 21 -1.62 -11.85 -1.74
CA ALA A 21 -2.08 -11.88 -0.37
C ALA A 21 -3.14 -10.76 -0.11
N LEU A 22 -3.08 -9.63 -0.81
CA LEU A 22 -4.04 -8.52 -0.65
C LEU A 22 -5.45 -8.81 -1.18
N GLN A 23 -5.70 -10.00 -1.76
CA GLN A 23 -7.00 -10.36 -2.35
C GLN A 23 -7.85 -11.34 -1.51
N ARG A 24 -7.32 -11.97 -0.43
CA ARG A 24 -8.07 -12.97 0.37
C ARG A 24 -7.99 -12.69 1.88
N PRO A 25 -8.98 -11.98 2.47
CA PRO A 25 -8.90 -11.49 3.86
C PRO A 25 -9.06 -12.56 4.95
N TRP A 26 -9.53 -13.78 4.64
CA TRP A 26 -9.88 -14.83 5.62
C TRP A 26 -8.76 -15.85 5.90
N LEU A 27 -7.78 -15.99 5.00
CA LEU A 27 -6.62 -16.88 5.16
C LEU A 27 -5.64 -16.54 6.32
N PRO A 28 -5.38 -15.28 6.69
CA PRO A 28 -4.20 -14.96 7.51
C PRO A 28 -4.35 -15.24 9.01
N ASN A 29 -5.56 -15.18 9.60
CA ASN A 29 -5.70 -15.35 11.05
C ASN A 29 -5.41 -16.79 11.52
N ARG A 30 -5.79 -17.80 10.73
CA ARG A 30 -5.46 -19.21 11.02
C ARG A 30 -3.98 -19.50 10.75
N LEU A 31 -3.42 -18.93 9.67
CA LEU A 31 -1.99 -19.06 9.37
C LEU A 31 -1.10 -18.39 10.43
N LEU A 32 -1.51 -17.25 11.00
CA LEU A 32 -0.83 -16.56 12.11
C LEU A 32 -0.75 -17.44 13.37
N ALA A 33 -1.83 -18.13 13.72
CA ALA A 33 -1.86 -19.03 14.87
C ALA A 33 -0.94 -20.25 14.69
N VAL A 34 -0.94 -20.84 13.49
CA VAL A 34 -0.12 -22.01 13.15
C VAL A 34 1.36 -21.64 13.06
N THR A 35 1.69 -20.51 12.43
CA THR A 35 3.08 -20.06 12.28
C THR A 35 3.72 -19.63 13.59
N ARG A 36 2.98 -19.10 14.57
CA ARG A 36 3.53 -18.85 15.92
C ARG A 36 3.93 -20.13 16.65
N ARG A 37 3.26 -21.25 16.37
CA ARG A 37 3.63 -22.57 16.94
C ARG A 37 4.83 -23.19 16.24
N VAL A 38 4.98 -22.98 14.93
CA VAL A 38 6.02 -23.63 14.11
C VAL A 38 7.29 -22.81 13.98
N PHE A 39 7.20 -21.47 13.96
CA PHE A 39 8.34 -20.58 13.77
C PHE A 39 8.66 -19.83 15.07
N ARG A 40 9.92 -19.92 15.54
CA ARG A 40 10.41 -19.15 16.72
C ARG A 40 10.26 -17.63 16.57
N ARG A 41 10.16 -17.11 15.34
CA ARG A 41 9.90 -15.70 15.03
C ARG A 41 8.93 -15.59 13.87
N GLU A 42 7.87 -14.81 14.05
CA GLU A 42 6.86 -14.56 13.03
C GLU A 42 7.47 -13.81 11.82
N PRO A 43 7.33 -14.32 10.58
CA PRO A 43 7.86 -13.63 9.41
C PRO A 43 7.31 -12.20 9.27
N ARG A 44 8.16 -11.25 8.89
CA ARG A 44 7.78 -9.83 8.74
C ARG A 44 6.58 -9.63 7.81
N TRP A 45 6.53 -10.39 6.71
CA TRP A 45 5.44 -10.33 5.74
C TRP A 45 4.10 -10.74 6.36
N LEU A 46 4.09 -11.77 7.23
CA LEU A 46 2.89 -12.27 7.86
C LEU A 46 2.35 -11.31 8.93
N ARG A 47 3.26 -10.72 9.74
CA ARG A 47 2.91 -9.63 10.67
C ARG A 47 2.26 -8.45 9.96
N GLN A 48 2.87 -8.02 8.85
CA GLN A 48 2.36 -6.90 8.06
C GLN A 48 0.98 -7.22 7.46
N TRP A 49 0.77 -8.47 7.07
CA TRP A 49 -0.48 -8.93 6.52
C TRP A 49 -1.59 -9.03 7.58
N GLY A 50 -1.25 -9.50 8.79
CA GLY A 50 -2.16 -9.47 9.94
C GLY A 50 -2.53 -8.06 10.38
N ARG A 51 -1.60 -7.09 10.30
CA ARG A 51 -1.93 -5.67 10.51
C ARG A 51 -2.90 -5.18 9.44
N TRP A 52 -2.66 -5.52 8.18
CA TRP A 52 -3.48 -5.09 7.07
C TRP A 52 -4.94 -5.60 7.12
N THR A 53 -5.17 -6.83 7.60
CA THR A 53 -6.54 -7.35 7.75
C THR A 53 -7.34 -6.66 8.85
N ARG A 54 -6.66 -6.17 9.88
CA ARG A 54 -7.27 -5.42 10.99
C ARG A 54 -7.48 -3.93 10.68
N MET A 55 -6.86 -3.41 9.62
CA MET A 55 -7.05 -2.02 9.20
C MET A 55 -8.47 -1.76 8.72
N GLY A 56 -9.02 -0.60 9.11
CA GLY A 56 -10.24 -0.06 8.53
C GLY A 56 -10.08 0.21 7.02
N GLU A 57 -11.18 0.38 6.31
CA GLU A 57 -11.12 0.50 4.84
C GLU A 57 -10.34 1.72 4.35
N VAL A 58 -10.47 2.84 5.06
CA VAL A 58 -9.75 4.10 4.76
C VAL A 58 -8.26 3.94 4.97
N ASP A 59 -7.84 3.39 6.12
CA ASP A 59 -6.43 3.10 6.42
C ASP A 59 -5.81 2.16 5.41
N ARG A 60 -6.57 1.13 5.03
CA ARG A 60 -6.16 0.16 4.03
C ARG A 60 -5.97 0.81 2.66
N ALA A 61 -6.88 1.69 2.26
CA ALA A 61 -6.76 2.43 1.01
C ALA A 61 -5.53 3.36 1.02
N PHE A 62 -5.30 4.07 2.12
CA PHE A 62 -4.13 4.95 2.27
C PHE A 62 -2.82 4.17 2.32
N TRP A 63 -2.77 3.04 3.03
CA TRP A 63 -1.61 2.15 3.05
C TRP A 63 -1.25 1.64 1.65
N GLU A 64 -2.24 1.35 0.81
CA GLU A 64 -2.01 0.94 -0.57
C GLU A 64 -1.38 2.04 -1.44
N LEU A 65 -1.65 3.33 -1.17
CA LEU A 65 -0.97 4.42 -1.87
C LEU A 65 0.55 4.34 -1.66
N GLN A 66 0.99 4.02 -0.44
CA GLN A 66 2.40 3.86 -0.11
C GLN A 66 3.02 2.67 -0.84
N VAL A 67 2.27 1.58 -1.01
CA VAL A 67 2.71 0.43 -1.80
C VAL A 67 2.89 0.82 -3.26
N TRP A 68 1.93 1.53 -3.86
CA TRP A 68 2.03 1.96 -5.25
C TRP A 68 3.17 2.95 -5.48
N LEU A 69 3.39 3.91 -4.58
CA LEU A 69 4.53 4.81 -4.60
C LEU A 69 5.85 4.05 -4.67
N ARG A 70 6.06 3.07 -3.77
CA ARG A 70 7.28 2.24 -3.77
C ARG A 70 7.44 1.44 -5.07
N LEU A 71 6.37 0.79 -5.54
CA LEU A 71 6.41 -0.01 -6.75
C LEU A 71 6.70 0.82 -8.01
N LEU A 72 6.24 2.07 -8.04
CA LEU A 72 6.51 3.02 -9.11
C LEU A 72 7.89 3.69 -8.98
N GLY A 73 8.70 3.32 -7.98
CA GLY A 73 10.06 3.81 -7.78
C GLY A 73 10.15 5.16 -7.04
N ALA A 74 9.05 5.60 -6.42
CA ALA A 74 8.98 6.83 -5.65
C ALA A 74 8.70 6.50 -4.18
N ALA A 75 9.61 5.76 -3.54
CA ALA A 75 9.45 5.43 -2.12
C ALA A 75 9.21 6.70 -1.28
N PRO A 76 8.29 6.66 -0.32
CA PRO A 76 7.99 7.82 0.51
C PRO A 76 9.20 8.18 1.39
N ALA A 77 9.45 9.47 1.55
CA ALA A 77 10.55 9.97 2.37
C ALA A 77 10.20 9.90 3.87
N LEU A 78 11.21 9.88 4.74
CA LEU A 78 11.01 10.01 6.18
C LEU A 78 10.42 11.40 6.47
N GLY A 79 9.40 11.46 7.32
CA GLY A 79 8.69 12.71 7.63
C GLY A 79 7.63 13.14 6.60
N GLU A 80 7.56 12.48 5.44
CA GLU A 80 6.63 12.89 4.38
C GLU A 80 5.16 12.69 4.80
N GLY A 81 4.38 13.76 4.68
CA GLY A 81 2.97 13.82 5.08
C GLY A 81 2.00 13.14 4.11
N PRO A 82 0.72 12.98 4.49
CA PRO A 82 -0.29 12.37 3.62
C PRO A 82 -0.52 13.12 2.29
N GLY A 83 -0.55 14.46 2.35
CA GLY A 83 -0.73 15.30 1.16
C GLY A 83 0.43 15.19 0.18
N GLU A 84 1.67 15.26 0.67
CA GLU A 84 2.89 15.14 -0.15
C GLU A 84 2.96 13.78 -0.88
N ARG A 85 2.64 12.69 -0.16
CA ARG A 85 2.54 11.35 -0.76
C ARG A 85 1.46 11.29 -1.84
N ALA A 86 0.31 11.93 -1.59
CA ALA A 86 -0.79 12.00 -2.55
C ALA A 86 -0.34 12.71 -3.84
N GLU A 87 0.31 13.86 -3.70
CA GLU A 87 0.79 14.66 -4.82
C GLU A 87 1.84 13.92 -5.65
N ARG A 88 2.78 13.24 -5.01
CA ARG A 88 3.75 12.39 -5.73
C ARG A 88 3.07 11.25 -6.47
N LEU A 89 2.13 10.57 -5.84
CA LEU A 89 1.43 9.47 -6.51
C LEU A 89 0.56 9.98 -7.66
N ALA A 90 -0.07 11.14 -7.50
CA ALA A 90 -0.85 11.79 -8.55
C ALA A 90 0.02 12.22 -9.75
N ARG A 91 1.25 12.68 -9.51
CA ARG A 91 2.23 12.95 -10.59
C ARG A 91 2.58 11.68 -11.37
N LEU A 92 2.72 10.54 -10.70
CA LEU A 92 3.02 9.26 -11.34
C LEU A 92 1.80 8.63 -12.03
N LEU A 93 0.59 8.91 -11.53
CA LEU A 93 -0.67 8.34 -11.99
C LEU A 93 -1.68 9.46 -12.29
N PRO A 94 -1.47 10.29 -13.33
CA PRO A 94 -2.32 11.46 -13.59
C PRO A 94 -3.79 11.09 -13.80
N LEU A 95 -4.07 9.95 -14.45
CA LEU A 95 -5.44 9.43 -14.65
C LEU A 95 -6.15 8.97 -13.36
N ALA A 96 -5.44 8.92 -12.23
CA ALA A 96 -5.98 8.57 -10.92
C ALA A 96 -5.87 9.72 -9.91
N ARG A 97 -5.54 10.95 -10.34
CA ARG A 97 -5.34 12.11 -9.45
C ARG A 97 -6.51 12.33 -8.50
N ASP A 98 -7.72 12.41 -9.03
CA ASP A 98 -8.92 12.66 -8.21
C ASP A 98 -9.19 11.50 -7.24
N ALA A 99 -9.00 10.26 -7.70
CA ALA A 99 -9.13 9.08 -6.85
C ALA A 99 -8.11 9.08 -5.71
N VAL A 100 -6.86 9.47 -5.96
CA VAL A 100 -5.84 9.65 -4.91
C VAL A 100 -6.29 10.73 -3.92
N GLY A 101 -6.83 11.84 -4.40
CA GLY A 101 -7.41 12.90 -3.58
C GLY A 101 -8.52 12.39 -2.65
N VAL A 102 -9.48 11.62 -3.18
CA VAL A 102 -10.58 11.02 -2.40
C VAL A 102 -10.06 10.16 -1.25
N VAL A 103 -9.07 9.31 -1.51
CA VAL A 103 -8.49 8.43 -0.46
C VAL A 103 -7.77 9.25 0.61
N VAL A 104 -7.00 10.26 0.22
CA VAL A 104 -6.22 11.07 1.17
C VAL A 104 -7.10 11.99 1.99
N GLN A 105 -8.12 12.61 1.38
CA GLN A 105 -9.11 13.41 2.11
C GLN A 105 -9.87 12.55 3.13
N ALA A 106 -10.30 11.34 2.74
CA ALA A 106 -10.94 10.41 3.66
C ALA A 106 -10.02 10.03 4.83
N TYR A 107 -8.74 9.77 4.55
CA TYR A 107 -7.74 9.48 5.58
C TYR A 107 -7.52 10.67 6.52
N VAL A 108 -7.33 11.87 5.97
CA VAL A 108 -7.11 13.07 6.77
C VAL A 108 -8.33 13.38 7.64
N ARG A 109 -9.54 13.28 7.09
CA ARG A 109 -10.77 13.44 7.87
C ARG A 109 -10.89 12.40 8.99
N LEU A 110 -10.55 11.14 8.73
CA LEU A 110 -10.65 10.08 9.73
C LEU A 110 -9.68 10.27 10.90
N HIS A 111 -8.47 10.79 10.65
CA HIS A 111 -7.40 10.86 11.66
C HIS A 111 -7.20 12.24 12.30
N PHE A 112 -7.62 13.32 11.65
CA PHE A 112 -7.36 14.69 12.10
C PHE A 112 -8.61 15.53 12.33
N ALA A 113 -9.81 15.06 11.96
CA ALA A 113 -11.03 15.78 12.28
C ALA A 113 -11.47 15.50 13.74
N PRO A 114 -12.17 16.45 14.38
CA PRO A 114 -12.81 16.23 15.68
C PRO A 114 -13.74 15.00 15.66
N PRO A 115 -13.75 14.16 16.72
CA PRO A 115 -14.48 12.88 16.73
C PRO A 115 -15.98 12.98 16.42
N ASP A 116 -16.63 14.08 16.83
CA ASP A 116 -18.04 14.40 16.62
C ASP A 116 -18.39 14.68 15.15
N LYS A 117 -17.39 14.91 14.30
CA LYS A 117 -17.56 15.27 12.87
C LYS A 117 -17.04 14.20 11.92
N VAL A 118 -16.64 13.02 12.43
CA VAL A 118 -16.06 11.96 11.61
C VAL A 118 -17.16 11.11 10.96
N VAL A 119 -17.64 11.57 9.80
CA VAL A 119 -18.41 10.74 8.88
C VAL A 119 -17.66 10.64 7.55
N VAL A 120 -17.19 9.43 7.25
CA VAL A 120 -16.44 9.14 6.01
C VAL A 120 -17.23 8.13 5.18
N PRO A 121 -17.81 8.54 4.04
CA PRO A 121 -18.52 7.62 3.17
C PRO A 121 -17.53 6.62 2.54
N LEU A 122 -17.78 5.32 2.72
CA LEU A 122 -16.85 4.27 2.30
C LEU A 122 -16.91 3.97 0.80
N GLU A 123 -18.07 4.11 0.16
CA GLU A 123 -18.21 3.76 -1.27
C GLU A 123 -17.33 4.61 -2.20
N PRO A 124 -17.23 5.95 -2.03
CA PRO A 124 -16.25 6.75 -2.76
C PRO A 124 -14.81 6.25 -2.58
N VAL A 125 -14.42 5.89 -1.35
CA VAL A 125 -13.07 5.37 -1.04
C VAL A 125 -12.83 4.03 -1.75
N ARG A 126 -13.81 3.13 -1.76
CA ARG A 126 -13.72 1.84 -2.47
C ARG A 126 -13.58 2.03 -3.98
N ARG A 127 -14.38 2.92 -4.57
CA ARG A 127 -14.31 3.26 -6.01
C ARG A 127 -12.94 3.85 -6.36
N ALA A 128 -12.49 4.83 -5.59
CA ALA A 128 -11.19 5.46 -5.76
C ALA A 128 -10.04 4.45 -5.67
N ARG A 129 -10.04 3.59 -4.64
CA ARG A 129 -9.04 2.53 -4.47
C ARG A 129 -8.99 1.58 -5.67
N ARG A 130 -10.14 1.18 -6.22
CA ARG A 130 -10.22 0.33 -7.44
C ARG A 130 -9.61 1.05 -8.65
N GLN A 131 -9.91 2.34 -8.83
CA GLN A 131 -9.35 3.14 -9.92
C GLN A 131 -7.83 3.26 -9.81
N ILE A 132 -7.31 3.61 -8.63
CA ILE A 132 -5.86 3.72 -8.37
C ILE A 132 -5.16 2.40 -8.70
N ARG A 133 -5.68 1.27 -8.21
CA ARG A 133 -5.12 -0.06 -8.51
C ARG A 133 -5.06 -0.32 -10.02
N ARG A 134 -6.15 -0.07 -10.76
CA ARG A 134 -6.19 -0.28 -12.21
C ARG A 134 -5.15 0.59 -12.93
N THR A 135 -5.07 1.87 -12.59
CA THR A 135 -4.14 2.82 -13.22
C THR A 135 -2.69 2.48 -12.87
N ALA A 136 -2.39 2.17 -11.60
CA ALA A 136 -1.06 1.78 -11.16
C ALA A 136 -0.56 0.51 -11.87
N TRP A 137 -1.42 -0.50 -12.02
CA TRP A 137 -1.08 -1.71 -12.75
C TRP A 137 -0.80 -1.45 -14.24
N ARG A 138 -1.58 -0.58 -14.88
CA ARG A 138 -1.32 -0.17 -16.27
C ARG A 138 0.03 0.54 -16.39
N ALA A 139 0.33 1.47 -15.50
CA ALA A 139 1.61 2.19 -15.47
C ALA A 139 2.80 1.24 -15.26
N LEU A 140 2.70 0.31 -14.30
CA LEU A 140 3.74 -0.70 -14.06
C LEU A 140 3.97 -1.60 -15.28
N ARG A 141 2.88 -2.02 -15.95
CA ARG A 141 2.97 -2.85 -17.16
C ARG A 141 3.65 -2.10 -18.30
N GLN A 142 3.34 -0.81 -18.49
CA GLN A 142 3.97 0.03 -19.50
C GLN A 142 5.47 0.21 -19.21
N ARG A 143 5.84 0.49 -17.96
CA ARG A 143 7.25 0.58 -17.54
C ARG A 143 8.01 -0.72 -17.83
N TRP A 144 7.42 -1.86 -17.53
CA TRP A 144 8.00 -3.18 -17.82
C TRP A 144 8.19 -3.47 -19.31
N ARG A 145 7.36 -2.88 -20.18
CA ARG A 145 7.49 -3.03 -21.64
C ARG A 145 8.57 -2.15 -22.24
N ARG A 146 8.83 -0.97 -21.64
CA ARG A 146 9.86 -0.03 -22.11
C ARG A 146 11.27 -0.29 -21.58
N GLY A 147 11.38 -1.06 -20.49
CA GLY A 147 12.66 -1.48 -19.90
C GLY A 147 13.18 -2.82 -20.44
N ARG A 148 12.55 -3.36 -21.47
CA ARG A 148 13.07 -4.41 -22.36
C ARG A 148 13.42 -3.75 -23.68
#